data_AF-A0A1I0R7G6-F1
#
_entry.id   AF-A0A1I0R7G6-F1
#
_cell.length_a   1.000
_cell.length_b   1.000
_cell.length_c   1.000
_cell.angle_alpha   90.00
_cell.angle_beta   90.00
_cell.angle_gamma   90.00
#
_symmetry.space_group_name_H-M   'P 1'
#
loop_
_entity.id
_entity.type
_entity.pdbx_description
1 polymer ?
#
loop_
_entity_poly.entity_id
_entity_poly.type
_entity_poly.pdbx_seq_one_letter_code
_entity_poly.pdbx_strand_id
1 'polypeptide(L)'
;MTLGEKILKQRNKNGYSQEQLAEKITVSRQAVSKWELDQSTPDLECVIQLSNIFGVSIDYLAKNEIESETGEQHCNAEEKSPKEEQSGNDNSKVKSRSTVFNKVPFPFVIPVFIISNMFGMHSGWNWFGKGEPNAPQRFPYPIIVGVIYTVLCLCGIINWHPGWILFLTIPVYYLLATYIGVKKITEVE
;
A
#
# COMPACT_ATOMS: atom_id res chain seq x y z
N MET A 1 -24.38 -1.88 3.90
CA MET A 1 -22.99 -2.33 3.67
C MET A 1 -22.33 -1.52 2.58
N THR A 2 -21.04 -1.17 2.73
CA THR A 2 -20.21 -0.56 1.68
C THR A 2 -19.76 -1.59 0.65
N LEU A 3 -19.20 -1.13 -0.49
CA LEU A 3 -18.63 -2.02 -1.50
C LEU A 3 -17.48 -2.87 -0.93
N GLY A 4 -16.58 -2.27 -0.15
CA GLY A 4 -15.47 -2.99 0.49
C GLY A 4 -15.94 -4.09 1.44
N GLU A 5 -16.95 -3.80 2.25
CA GLU A 5 -17.57 -4.78 3.16
C GLU A 5 -18.20 -5.95 2.39
N LYS A 6 -18.85 -5.69 1.25
CA LYS A 6 -19.44 -6.74 0.40
C LYS A 6 -18.37 -7.64 -0.21
N ILE A 7 -17.28 -7.06 -0.71
CA ILE A 7 -16.15 -7.81 -1.25
C ILE A 7 -15.54 -8.70 -0.15
N LEU A 8 -15.30 -8.13 1.05
CA LEU A 8 -14.75 -8.86 2.18
C LEU A 8 -15.64 -10.04 2.60
N LYS A 9 -16.95 -9.79 2.74
CA LYS A 9 -17.95 -10.80 3.11
C LYS A 9 -17.96 -11.95 2.12
N GLN A 10 -17.96 -11.63 0.83
CA GLN A 10 -18.06 -12.63 -0.23
C GLN A 10 -16.74 -13.40 -0.43
N ARG A 11 -15.59 -12.73 -0.24
CA ARG A 11 -14.28 -13.39 -0.20
C ARG A 11 -14.23 -14.44 0.91
N ASN A 12 -14.66 -14.08 2.12
CA ASN A 12 -14.68 -15.01 3.26
C ASN A 12 -15.67 -16.15 3.06
N LYS A 13 -16.85 -15.89 2.47
CA LYS A 13 -17.84 -16.92 2.12
C LYS A 13 -17.27 -17.97 1.17
N ASN A 14 -16.42 -17.56 0.23
CA ASN A 14 -15.77 -18.44 -0.73
C ASN A 14 -14.43 -19.02 -0.21
N GLY A 15 -13.99 -18.65 1.00
CA GLY A 15 -12.76 -19.16 1.61
C GLY A 15 -11.47 -18.69 0.95
N TYR A 16 -11.49 -17.58 0.21
CA TYR A 16 -10.30 -17.07 -0.49
C TYR A 16 -9.46 -16.17 0.42
N SER A 17 -8.13 -16.29 0.33
CA SER A 17 -7.22 -15.25 0.85
C SER A 17 -7.23 -14.01 -0.06
N GLN A 18 -6.74 -12.88 0.43
CA GLN A 18 -6.63 -11.66 -0.38
C GLN A 18 -5.72 -11.87 -1.61
N GLU A 19 -4.65 -12.65 -1.45
CA GLU A 19 -3.72 -13.04 -2.50
C GLU A 19 -4.40 -13.92 -3.55
N GLN A 20 -5.17 -14.93 -3.12
CA GLN A 20 -5.89 -15.83 -4.03
C GLN A 20 -6.96 -15.10 -4.85
N LEU A 21 -7.67 -14.15 -4.23
CA LEU A 21 -8.64 -13.32 -4.95
C LEU A 21 -7.94 -12.40 -5.95
N ALA A 22 -6.81 -11.81 -5.55
CA ALA A 22 -6.03 -10.93 -6.41
C ALA A 22 -5.47 -11.67 -7.63
N GLU A 23 -4.99 -12.90 -7.45
CA GLU A 23 -4.51 -13.77 -8.54
C GLU A 23 -5.62 -14.09 -9.54
N LYS A 24 -6.84 -14.39 -9.06
CA LYS A 24 -8.00 -14.66 -9.93
C LYS A 24 -8.43 -13.46 -10.78
N ILE A 25 -8.29 -12.25 -10.25
CA ILE A 25 -8.70 -10.99 -10.92
C ILE A 25 -7.52 -10.36 -11.66
N THR A 26 -6.33 -10.96 -11.60
CA THR A 26 -5.09 -10.44 -12.21
C THR A 26 -4.73 -9.04 -11.70
N VAL A 27 -4.90 -8.81 -10.39
CA VAL A 27 -4.54 -7.54 -9.74
C VAL A 27 -3.55 -7.77 -8.61
N SER A 28 -2.96 -6.71 -8.08
CA SER A 28 -2.12 -6.81 -6.90
C SER A 28 -2.95 -7.08 -5.64
N ARG A 29 -2.42 -7.88 -4.71
CA ARG A 29 -2.98 -8.06 -3.35
C ARG A 29 -3.29 -6.73 -2.66
N GLN A 30 -2.44 -5.73 -2.87
CA GLN A 30 -2.62 -4.39 -2.32
C GLN A 30 -3.90 -3.71 -2.84
N ALA A 31 -4.25 -3.91 -4.11
CA ALA A 31 -5.49 -3.38 -4.68
C ALA A 31 -6.72 -3.96 -3.97
N VAL A 32 -6.77 -5.28 -3.82
CA VAL A 32 -7.84 -5.98 -3.08
C VAL A 32 -7.96 -5.47 -1.64
N SER A 33 -6.84 -5.33 -0.94
CA SER A 33 -6.84 -4.78 0.43
C SER A 33 -7.38 -3.35 0.49
N LYS A 34 -7.06 -2.50 -0.51
CA LYS A 34 -7.57 -1.13 -0.56
C LYS A 34 -9.07 -1.09 -0.88
N TRP A 35 -9.57 -2.01 -1.70
CA TRP A 35 -11.01 -2.14 -1.98
C TRP A 35 -11.78 -2.57 -0.74
N GLU A 36 -11.28 -3.58 0.00
CA GLU A 36 -11.90 -4.05 1.25
C GLU A 36 -11.93 -2.98 2.35
N LEU A 37 -10.99 -2.02 2.33
CA LEU A 37 -10.90 -0.90 3.26
C LEU A 37 -11.59 0.39 2.75
N ASP A 38 -12.32 0.33 1.63
CA ASP A 38 -12.94 1.47 0.96
C ASP A 38 -11.96 2.63 0.64
N GLN A 39 -10.66 2.34 0.55
CA GLN A 39 -9.61 3.32 0.23
C GLN A 39 -9.51 3.60 -1.28
N SER A 40 -9.99 2.68 -2.10
CA SER A 40 -10.07 2.82 -3.55
C SER A 40 -11.25 2.02 -4.09
N THR A 41 -11.77 2.42 -5.24
CA THR A 41 -12.83 1.70 -5.95
C THR A 41 -12.22 0.78 -7.01
N PRO A 42 -12.71 -0.47 -7.16
CA PRO A 42 -12.34 -1.33 -8.29
C PRO A 42 -12.81 -0.71 -9.61
N ASP A 43 -12.04 -0.94 -10.68
CA ASP A 43 -12.43 -0.57 -12.03
C ASP A 43 -13.60 -1.42 -12.52
N LEU A 44 -14.33 -0.96 -13.54
CA LEU A 44 -15.50 -1.65 -14.09
C LEU A 44 -15.16 -3.09 -14.51
N GLU A 45 -14.01 -3.31 -15.15
CA GLU A 45 -13.56 -4.64 -15.52
C GLU A 45 -13.36 -5.55 -14.29
N CYS A 46 -12.75 -5.01 -13.22
CA CYS A 46 -12.58 -5.72 -11.96
C CYS A 46 -13.93 -6.05 -11.30
N VAL A 47 -14.91 -5.15 -11.37
CA VAL A 47 -16.26 -5.37 -10.84
C VAL A 47 -16.97 -6.51 -11.58
N ILE A 48 -16.82 -6.59 -12.91
CA ILE A 48 -17.37 -7.69 -13.72
C ILE A 48 -16.71 -9.03 -13.34
N GLN A 49 -15.39 -9.03 -13.14
CA GLN A 49 -14.68 -10.23 -12.71
C GLN A 49 -15.09 -10.66 -11.30
N LEU A 50 -15.23 -9.71 -10.37
CA LEU A 50 -15.74 -9.96 -9.02
C LEU A 50 -17.14 -10.56 -9.05
N SER A 51 -18.06 -10.03 -9.87
CA SER A 51 -19.41 -10.59 -10.01
C SER A 51 -19.38 -12.04 -10.48
N ASN A 52 -18.50 -12.35 -11.44
CA ASN A 52 -18.37 -13.70 -11.99
C ASN A 52 -17.77 -14.69 -10.97
N ILE A 53 -16.71 -14.30 -10.26
CA ILE A 53 -16.04 -15.15 -9.26
C ILE A 53 -16.96 -15.42 -8.07
N PHE A 54 -17.72 -14.42 -7.68
CA PHE A 54 -18.60 -14.49 -6.52
C PHE A 54 -19.99 -15.03 -6.81
N GLY A 55 -20.40 -15.07 -8.08
CA GLY A 55 -21.76 -15.46 -8.48
C GLY A 55 -22.83 -14.47 -7.97
N VAL A 56 -22.51 -13.18 -7.92
CA VAL A 56 -23.43 -12.11 -7.49
C VAL A 56 -23.63 -11.11 -8.62
N SER A 57 -24.74 -10.37 -8.64
CA SER A 57 -24.96 -9.33 -9.64
C SER A 57 -24.02 -8.13 -9.44
N ILE A 58 -23.69 -7.44 -10.53
CA ILE A 58 -22.94 -6.18 -10.48
C ILE A 58 -23.70 -5.13 -9.66
N ASP A 59 -25.03 -5.09 -9.80
CA ASP A 59 -25.91 -4.22 -9.00
C ASP A 59 -25.74 -4.46 -7.50
N TYR A 60 -25.66 -5.74 -7.07
CA TYR A 60 -25.42 -6.07 -5.67
C TYR A 60 -24.09 -5.47 -5.16
N LEU A 61 -23.03 -5.49 -5.98
CA LEU A 61 -21.75 -4.90 -5.61
C LEU A 61 -21.83 -3.36 -5.59
N ALA A 62 -22.43 -2.75 -6.61
CA ALA A 62 -22.45 -1.30 -6.79
C ALA A 62 -23.41 -0.55 -5.86
N LYS A 63 -24.53 -1.17 -5.45
CA LYS A 63 -25.58 -0.50 -4.68
C LYS A 63 -25.13 -0.31 -3.23
N ASN A 64 -25.02 0.93 -2.76
CA ASN A 64 -24.85 1.19 -1.32
C ASN A 64 -26.23 1.13 -0.67
N GLU A 65 -26.40 0.33 0.38
CA GLU A 65 -27.69 0.10 1.07
C GLU A 65 -28.14 1.30 1.93
N ILE A 66 -27.98 2.53 1.44
CA ILE A 66 -28.44 3.74 2.16
C ILE A 66 -29.92 4.04 1.86
N GLU A 67 -30.57 3.33 0.94
CA GLU A 67 -32.00 3.54 0.67
C GLU A 67 -32.81 2.23 0.71
N SER A 68 -33.89 2.33 1.47
CA SER A 68 -34.79 1.33 2.04
C SER A 68 -35.52 0.42 1.04
N GLU A 69 -35.91 -0.74 1.56
CA GLU A 69 -36.99 -1.66 1.16
C GLU A 69 -37.89 -1.22 0.00
N THR A 70 -37.95 -2.03 -1.07
CA THR A 70 -39.19 -2.54 -1.72
C THR A 70 -38.78 -3.69 -2.65
N GLY A 71 -39.56 -4.77 -2.64
CA GLY A 71 -39.27 -6.05 -3.27
C GLY A 71 -39.28 -6.06 -4.80
N GLU A 72 -38.71 -7.11 -5.38
CA GLU A 72 -39.44 -8.23 -5.99
C GLU A 72 -38.46 -9.21 -6.66
N GLN A 73 -38.86 -10.48 -6.70
CA GLN A 73 -38.13 -11.62 -7.25
C GLN A 73 -38.18 -11.62 -8.78
N HIS A 74 -37.12 -12.07 -9.45
CA HIS A 74 -37.28 -13.10 -10.49
C HIS A 74 -35.97 -13.82 -10.81
N CYS A 75 -36.03 -15.15 -10.79
CA CYS A 75 -35.09 -16.06 -11.43
C CYS A 75 -35.37 -16.12 -12.95
N ASN A 76 -34.35 -16.35 -13.77
CA ASN A 76 -34.32 -17.49 -14.73
C ASN A 76 -32.98 -17.57 -15.47
N ALA A 77 -32.57 -18.80 -15.73
CA ALA A 77 -31.39 -19.19 -16.47
C ALA A 77 -31.63 -19.19 -17.99
N GLU A 78 -30.51 -19.25 -18.71
CA GLU A 78 -30.28 -19.72 -20.09
C GLU A 78 -30.21 -18.71 -21.28
N GLU A 79 -28.97 -18.65 -21.78
CA GLU A 79 -28.52 -18.73 -23.18
C GLU A 79 -28.24 -17.48 -24.06
N LYS A 80 -26.97 -17.46 -24.52
CA LYS A 80 -26.41 -17.02 -25.82
C LYS A 80 -26.21 -15.53 -26.16
N SER A 81 -24.93 -15.20 -26.37
CA SER A 81 -24.36 -14.09 -27.19
C SER A 81 -25.07 -13.98 -28.57
N PRO A 82 -25.17 -12.81 -29.27
CA PRO A 82 -24.02 -11.94 -29.64
C PRO A 82 -24.24 -10.42 -29.93
N LYS A 83 -23.12 -9.67 -29.84
CA LYS A 83 -22.63 -8.51 -30.67
C LYS A 83 -23.33 -7.13 -30.75
N GLU A 84 -22.45 -6.11 -30.78
CA GLU A 84 -22.52 -4.78 -31.46
C GLU A 84 -23.63 -3.82 -30.95
N GLU A 85 -23.56 -2.49 -30.99
CA GLU A 85 -22.56 -1.44 -31.19
C GLU A 85 -23.34 -0.11 -30.93
N GLN A 86 -22.65 0.93 -30.44
CA GLN A 86 -23.03 2.37 -30.44
C GLN A 86 -24.34 2.86 -29.78
N SER A 87 -24.21 3.84 -28.90
CA SER A 87 -24.56 5.24 -29.20
C SER A 87 -24.64 6.04 -27.90
N GLY A 88 -23.94 7.18 -27.87
CA GLY A 88 -23.87 8.07 -26.72
C GLY A 88 -25.21 8.75 -26.40
N ASN A 89 -25.25 9.33 -25.19
CA ASN A 89 -26.02 10.54 -24.96
C ASN A 89 -25.37 11.33 -23.82
N ASP A 90 -24.95 12.54 -24.15
CA ASP A 90 -24.54 13.56 -23.20
C ASP A 90 -25.71 13.90 -22.26
N ASN A 91 -25.40 14.20 -21.00
CA ASN A 91 -25.66 15.54 -20.48
C ASN A 91 -24.98 15.76 -19.14
N SER A 92 -24.21 16.83 -19.14
CA SER A 92 -23.55 17.49 -18.02
C SER A 92 -24.41 17.55 -16.73
N LYS A 93 -23.69 17.39 -15.60
CA LYS A 93 -23.70 18.27 -14.41
C LYS A 93 -23.90 17.51 -13.09
N VAL A 94 -22.82 16.91 -12.58
CA VAL A 94 -22.65 16.75 -11.12
C VAL A 94 -21.53 17.68 -10.65
N LYS A 95 -22.01 18.79 -10.10
CA LYS A 95 -21.32 19.75 -9.27
C LYS A 95 -20.93 19.07 -7.96
N SER A 96 -19.63 19.01 -7.67
CA SER A 96 -19.01 19.35 -6.38
C SER A 96 -17.61 18.75 -6.26
N ARG A 97 -16.67 19.42 -6.93
CA ARG A 97 -15.29 19.46 -6.46
C ARG A 97 -15.22 20.48 -5.33
N SER A 98 -15.51 20.05 -4.11
CA SER A 98 -14.97 20.69 -2.91
C SER A 98 -14.06 19.69 -2.24
N THR A 99 -12.85 19.61 -2.77
CA THR A 99 -11.72 19.06 -2.05
C THR A 99 -11.53 19.94 -0.82
N VAL A 100 -12.05 19.53 0.34
CA VAL A 100 -11.64 20.07 1.63
C VAL A 100 -10.28 19.45 1.94
N PHE A 101 -9.31 19.77 1.09
CA PHE A 101 -7.91 19.60 1.39
C PHE A 101 -7.54 20.84 2.19
N ASN A 102 -7.52 20.73 3.52
CA ASN A 102 -6.54 21.40 4.38
C ASN A 102 -6.96 21.31 5.85
N LYS A 103 -6.19 20.54 6.63
CA LYS A 103 -5.29 21.10 7.66
C LYS A 103 -4.53 19.97 8.34
N VAL A 104 -3.45 19.52 7.70
CA VAL A 104 -2.30 18.97 8.44
C VAL A 104 -1.12 19.85 8.06
N PRO A 105 -0.43 20.50 9.02
CA PRO A 105 0.65 21.41 8.72
C PRO A 105 1.75 20.69 7.91
N PHE A 106 2.17 21.35 6.84
CA PHE A 106 3.04 20.84 5.78
C PHE A 106 4.45 20.34 6.20
N PRO A 107 5.03 20.58 7.40
CA PRO A 107 6.33 19.99 7.73
C PRO A 107 6.27 18.53 8.24
N PHE A 108 5.09 17.93 8.49
CA PHE A 108 4.99 16.57 9.06
C PHE A 108 4.68 15.46 8.05
N VAL A 109 4.22 15.81 6.84
CA VAL A 109 3.86 14.80 5.83
C VAL A 109 5.12 14.18 5.19
N ILE A 110 6.17 14.96 5.03
CA ILE A 110 7.41 14.53 4.35
C ILE A 110 8.24 13.56 5.20
N PRO A 111 8.44 13.77 6.53
CA PRO A 111 9.18 12.81 7.37
C PRO A 111 8.42 11.50 7.56
N VAL A 112 7.10 11.54 7.77
CA VAL A 112 6.27 10.34 8.00
C VAL A 112 6.17 9.49 6.72
N PHE A 113 6.08 10.13 5.54
CA PHE A 113 6.02 9.42 4.26
C PHE A 113 7.35 8.76 3.89
N ILE A 114 8.50 9.38 4.21
CA ILE A 114 9.82 8.79 4.00
C ILE A 114 10.08 7.63 4.98
N ILE A 115 9.71 7.76 6.25
CA ILE A 115 9.86 6.67 7.24
C ILE A 115 8.91 5.51 6.91
N SER A 116 7.68 5.79 6.45
CA SER A 116 6.71 4.76 6.05
C SER A 116 7.11 4.02 4.77
N ASN A 117 7.71 4.70 3.77
CA ASN A 117 8.29 4.04 2.59
C ASN A 117 9.62 3.32 2.90
N MET A 118 10.43 3.81 3.85
CA MET A 118 11.64 3.10 4.29
C MET A 118 11.33 1.83 5.09
N PHE A 119 10.21 1.79 5.82
CA PHE A 119 9.78 0.62 6.58
C PHE A 119 9.00 -0.40 5.71
N GLY A 120 8.36 0.07 4.63
CA GLY A 120 7.63 -0.78 3.68
C GLY A 120 8.51 -1.65 2.77
N MET A 121 9.83 -1.42 2.77
CA MET A 121 10.81 -2.22 2.03
C MET A 121 11.65 -3.08 2.98
N HIS A 122 11.00 -3.75 3.94
CA HIS A 122 11.67 -4.62 4.90
C HIS A 122 10.99 -5.98 5.11
N SER A 123 10.63 -6.66 4.03
CA SER A 123 10.34 -8.11 4.07
C SER A 123 11.63 -8.96 4.01
N GLY A 124 12.74 -8.45 4.57
CA GLY A 124 14.06 -9.05 4.48
C GLY A 124 14.93 -8.82 5.73
N TRP A 125 14.34 -8.80 6.94
CA TRP A 125 15.10 -8.68 8.20
C TRP A 125 15.84 -9.99 8.48
N ASN A 126 16.93 -10.21 7.76
CA ASN A 126 17.92 -11.26 8.03
C ASN A 126 19.08 -10.72 8.91
N TRP A 127 18.81 -9.73 9.76
CA TRP A 127 19.84 -9.15 10.65
C TRP A 127 20.40 -10.19 11.65
N PHE A 128 19.62 -11.23 11.96
CA PHE A 128 20.00 -12.37 12.79
C PHE A 128 20.29 -13.65 11.97
N GLY A 129 20.69 -13.53 10.71
CA GLY A 129 21.08 -14.67 9.88
C GLY A 129 22.49 -15.19 10.22
N LYS A 130 22.57 -16.44 10.70
CA LYS A 130 23.80 -17.20 10.99
C LYS A 130 24.84 -17.08 9.86
N GLY A 131 26.07 -16.72 10.24
CA GLY A 131 27.29 -17.03 9.49
C GLY A 131 27.74 -15.96 8.48
N GLU A 132 28.62 -15.06 8.92
CA GLU A 132 29.89 -14.68 8.26
C GLU A 132 30.56 -13.57 9.10
N PRO A 133 31.83 -13.75 9.54
CA PRO A 133 32.33 -13.00 10.69
C PRO A 133 32.73 -11.53 10.47
N ASN A 134 32.79 -10.97 9.25
CA ASN A 134 33.52 -9.70 9.06
C ASN A 134 33.00 -8.75 7.96
N ALA A 135 31.68 -8.61 7.75
CA ALA A 135 31.16 -7.57 6.84
C ALA A 135 30.91 -6.25 7.61
N PRO A 136 31.75 -5.20 7.48
CA PRO A 136 31.54 -3.91 8.16
C PRO A 136 30.23 -3.21 7.77
N GLN A 137 29.54 -3.69 6.73
CA GLN A 137 28.25 -3.17 6.26
C GLN A 137 27.02 -3.74 7.00
N ARG A 138 27.17 -4.77 7.84
CA ARG A 138 26.04 -5.36 8.60
C ARG A 138 25.71 -4.61 9.90
N PHE A 139 26.57 -3.69 10.34
CA PHE A 139 26.35 -2.95 11.58
C PHE A 139 25.17 -1.97 11.41
N PRO A 140 24.18 -1.94 12.32
CA PRO A 140 22.96 -1.14 12.21
C PRO A 140 23.23 0.34 12.55
N TYR A 141 24.12 0.95 11.79
CA TYR A 141 24.58 2.33 11.98
C TYR A 141 23.44 3.38 11.95
N PRO A 142 22.44 3.30 11.05
CA PRO A 142 21.32 4.25 11.02
C PRO A 142 20.49 4.25 12.31
N ILE A 143 20.37 3.10 12.98
CA ILE A 143 19.64 2.97 14.24
C ILE A 143 20.39 3.71 15.35
N ILE A 144 21.71 3.55 15.40
CA ILE A 144 22.55 4.21 16.39
C ILE A 144 22.55 5.72 16.19
N VAL A 145 22.64 6.19 14.93
CA VAL A 145 22.54 7.62 14.61
C VAL A 145 21.19 8.19 15.01
N GLY A 146 20.09 7.47 14.78
CA GLY A 146 18.76 7.87 15.21
C GLY A 146 18.60 7.97 16.73
N VAL A 147 19.16 7.01 17.48
CA VAL A 147 19.16 7.04 18.96
C VAL A 147 19.99 8.23 19.48
N ILE A 148 21.21 8.43 18.94
CA ILE A 148 22.08 9.55 19.32
C ILE A 148 21.42 10.89 19.00
N TYR A 149 20.83 11.04 17.81
CA TYR A 149 20.10 12.23 17.43
C TYR A 149 18.94 12.53 18.39
N THR A 150 18.15 11.51 18.74
CA THR A 150 17.02 11.64 19.67
C THR A 150 17.50 12.08 21.06
N VAL A 151 18.57 11.48 21.58
CA VAL A 151 19.15 11.84 22.88
C VAL A 151 19.71 13.26 22.87
N LEU A 152 20.47 13.65 21.85
CA LEU A 152 21.05 15.00 21.74
C LEU A 152 19.99 16.08 21.60
N CYS A 153 18.87 15.77 20.94
CA CYS A 153 17.76 16.69 20.79
C CYS A 153 16.92 16.80 22.07
N LEU A 154 16.71 15.70 22.80
CA LEU A 154 16.07 15.69 24.11
C LEU A 154 16.90 16.39 25.19
N CYS A 155 18.23 16.31 25.12
CA CYS A 155 19.14 17.03 26.00
C CYS A 155 19.29 18.53 25.67
N GLY A 156 18.62 19.02 24.62
CA GLY A 156 18.65 20.44 24.24
C GLY A 156 20.00 20.93 23.67
N ILE A 157 20.90 20.00 23.34
CA ILE A 157 22.24 20.31 22.81
C ILE A 157 22.15 20.70 21.33
N ILE A 158 21.21 20.10 20.60
CA ILE A 158 21.01 20.32 19.17
C ILE A 158 19.55 20.69 18.90
N ASN A 159 19.35 21.81 18.21
CA ASN A 159 18.04 22.18 17.70
C ASN A 159 17.56 21.13 16.66
N TRP A 160 16.27 20.81 16.68
CA TRP A 160 15.64 19.83 15.77
C TRP A 160 15.91 20.11 14.29
N HIS A 161 16.12 21.37 13.92
CA HIS A 161 16.30 21.81 12.54
C HIS A 161 17.70 21.53 11.95
N PRO A 162 18.83 21.90 12.60
CA PRO A 162 20.17 21.56 12.09
C PRO A 162 20.55 20.08 12.25
N GLY A 163 19.87 19.32 13.11
CA GLY A 163 20.27 17.94 13.42
C GLY A 163 20.09 16.92 12.30
N TRP A 164 19.38 17.27 11.21
CA TRP A 164 19.32 16.45 9.99
C TRP A 164 20.69 16.20 9.35
N ILE A 165 21.69 17.05 9.64
CA ILE A 165 23.08 16.86 9.20
C ILE A 165 23.65 15.51 9.66
N LEU A 166 23.18 14.95 10.78
CA LEU A 166 23.62 13.64 11.27
C LEU A 166 23.22 12.50 10.33
N PHE A 167 22.12 12.63 9.58
CA PHE A 167 21.71 11.63 8.61
C PHE A 167 22.61 11.60 7.36
N LEU A 168 23.33 12.69 7.07
CA LEU A 168 24.32 12.71 5.98
C LEU A 168 25.57 11.88 6.31
N THR A 169 25.75 11.47 7.56
CA THR A 169 26.83 10.55 7.95
C THR A 169 26.55 9.11 7.50
N ILE A 170 25.28 8.78 7.22
CA ILE A 170 24.87 7.42 6.84
C ILE A 170 25.49 7.01 5.49
N PRO A 171 25.35 7.78 4.39
CA PRO A 171 26.06 7.48 3.14
C PRO A 171 27.58 7.41 3.30
N VAL A 172 28.16 8.35 4.06
CA VAL A 172 29.61 8.43 4.27
C VAL A 172 30.14 7.20 5.02
N TYR A 173 29.42 6.73 6.03
CA TYR A 173 29.77 5.52 6.79
C TYR A 173 29.79 4.28 5.89
N TYR A 174 28.76 4.07 5.07
CA TYR A 174 28.71 2.92 4.17
C TYR A 174 29.76 3.01 3.03
N LEU A 175 30.08 4.22 2.56
CA LEU A 175 31.19 4.45 1.63
C LEU A 175 32.55 4.12 2.26
N LEU A 176 32.78 4.46 3.52
CA LEU A 176 34.01 4.09 4.24
C LEU A 176 34.07 2.59 4.53
N ALA A 177 32.95 1.99 4.94
CA ALA A 177 32.84 0.57 5.22
C ALA A 177 33.11 -0.29 3.97
N THR A 178 32.60 0.14 2.80
CA THR A 178 32.90 -0.49 1.51
C THR A 178 34.37 -0.34 1.15
N TYR A 179 34.96 0.85 1.30
CA TYR A 179 36.37 1.12 1.02
C TYR A 179 37.33 0.27 1.88
N ILE A 180 37.09 0.20 3.20
CA ILE A 180 37.90 -0.62 4.11
C ILE A 180 37.72 -2.12 3.82
N GLY A 181 36.51 -2.53 3.46
CA GLY A 181 36.22 -3.91 3.04
C GLY A 181 37.04 -4.31 1.81
N VAL A 182 37.09 -3.45 0.79
CA VAL A 182 37.91 -3.66 -0.42
C VAL A 182 39.39 -3.70 -0.10
N LYS A 183 39.90 -2.77 0.72
CA LYS A 183 41.31 -2.71 1.10
C LYS A 183 41.79 -3.95 1.87
N LYS A 184 40.96 -4.50 2.75
CA LYS A 184 41.26 -5.74 3.47
C LYS A 184 41.36 -6.96 2.55
N ILE A 185 40.66 -6.97 1.42
CA ILE A 185 40.73 -8.06 0.45
C ILE A 185 42.06 -8.00 -0.33
N THR A 186 42.53 -6.79 -0.68
CA THR A 186 43.77 -6.58 -1.45
C THR A 186 45.06 -6.74 -0.65
N GLU A 187 45.04 -6.62 0.68
CA GLU A 187 46.23 -6.86 1.52
C GLU A 187 46.43 -8.35 1.88
N VAL A 188 45.47 -9.21 1.52
CA VAL A 188 45.48 -10.66 1.84
C VAL A 188 45.91 -11.51 0.62
N GLU A 189 46.10 -10.90 -0.55
CA GLU A 189 46.63 -11.51 -1.79
C GLU A 189 48.10 -11.12 -2.00
#